data_AF-A0A258DWH9-F1
#
_entry.id   AF-A0A258DWH9-F1
#
_cell.length_a   1.000
_cell.length_b   1.000
_cell.length_c   1.000
_cell.angle_alpha   90.00
_cell.angle_beta   90.00
_cell.angle_gamma   90.00
#
_symmetry.space_group_name_H-M   'P 1'
#
loop_
_entity.id
_entity.type
_entity.pdbx_description
1 polymer ?
#
loop_
_entity_poly.entity_id
_entity_poly.type
_entity_poly.pdbx_seq_one_letter_code
_entity_poly.pdbx_strand_id
1 'polypeptide(L)'
;MGRRALQLVKGGAIALTSLALLVFVAAFIARGVTSANGPDLEPWHTFVPRELTVAEMGQSDWAGYLAEEARIFAEMKSAVTDRLPVLERTPINRYFAGSRIYPPRFAQDWNRSFEIAPEGPTVGAAVFLHGLTDSPYSLRHVARRYSALGYLSIGIRL
;
A
#
# COMPACT_ATOMS: atom_id res chain seq x y z
N MET A 1 -59.87 36.72 3.01
CA MET A 1 -59.21 35.59 2.31
C MET A 1 -60.07 34.34 2.44
N GLY A 2 -60.52 33.75 1.33
CA GLY A 2 -61.45 32.61 1.34
C GLY A 2 -60.78 31.28 1.72
N ARG A 3 -61.52 30.41 2.43
CA ARG A 3 -61.07 29.06 2.87
C ARG A 3 -60.35 28.25 1.78
N ARG A 4 -60.77 28.39 0.52
CA ARG A 4 -60.15 27.73 -0.65
C ARG A 4 -58.70 28.19 -0.92
N ALA A 5 -58.42 29.49 -0.81
CA ALA A 5 -57.06 30.02 -1.00
C ALA A 5 -56.11 29.53 0.10
N LEU A 6 -56.59 29.45 1.35
CA LEU A 6 -55.84 28.90 2.47
C LEU A 6 -55.57 27.38 2.30
N GLN A 7 -56.52 26.62 1.75
CA GLN A 7 -56.34 25.19 1.46
C GLN A 7 -55.33 24.93 0.34
N LEU A 8 -55.33 25.75 -0.71
CA LEU A 8 -54.36 25.66 -1.81
C LEU A 8 -52.93 25.98 -1.33
N VAL A 9 -52.77 27.01 -0.51
CA VAL A 9 -51.46 27.36 0.10
C VAL A 9 -50.97 26.24 1.04
N LYS A 10 -51.86 25.67 1.86
CA LYS A 10 -51.51 24.54 2.74
C LYS A 10 -51.12 23.29 1.94
N GLY A 11 -51.87 22.96 0.88
CA GLY A 11 -51.56 21.82 0.00
C GLY A 11 -50.23 22.00 -0.72
N GLY A 12 -49.94 23.21 -1.22
CA GLY A 12 -48.65 23.55 -1.82
C GLY A 12 -47.49 23.45 -0.83
N ALA A 13 -47.67 23.94 0.40
CA ALA A 13 -46.67 23.82 1.46
C ALA A 13 -46.37 22.35 1.83
N ILE A 14 -47.40 21.51 1.95
CA ILE A 14 -47.25 20.07 2.24
C ILE A 14 -46.55 19.34 1.08
N ALA A 15 -46.87 19.68 -0.17
CA ALA A 15 -46.22 19.10 -1.34
C ALA A 15 -44.73 19.47 -1.39
N LEU A 16 -44.40 20.74 -1.13
CA LEU A 16 -43.02 21.23 -1.10
C LEU A 16 -42.20 20.61 0.03
N THR A 17 -42.76 20.51 1.24
CA THR A 17 -42.06 19.86 2.38
C THR A 17 -41.88 18.37 2.17
N SER A 18 -42.88 17.68 1.60
CA SER A 18 -42.78 16.27 1.23
C SER A 18 -41.69 16.03 0.18
N LEU A 19 -41.62 16.89 -0.84
CA LEU A 19 -40.58 16.83 -1.86
C LEU A 19 -39.20 17.09 -1.27
N ALA A 20 -39.06 18.11 -0.43
CA ALA A 20 -37.80 18.42 0.25
C ALA A 20 -37.33 17.27 1.15
N LEU A 21 -38.25 16.64 1.90
CA LEU A 21 -37.95 15.47 2.72
C LEU A 21 -37.52 14.29 1.85
N LEU A 22 -38.19 14.04 0.72
CA LEU A 22 -37.84 12.96 -0.20
C LEU A 22 -36.45 13.17 -0.81
N VAL A 23 -36.13 14.39 -1.24
CA VAL A 23 -34.78 14.74 -1.73
C VAL A 23 -33.74 14.57 -0.63
N PHE A 24 -34.04 15.00 0.60
CA PHE A 24 -33.13 14.83 1.73
C PHE A 24 -32.86 13.36 2.03
N VAL A 25 -33.90 12.52 2.10
CA VAL A 25 -33.75 11.07 2.33
C VAL A 25 -32.97 10.42 1.20
N ALA A 26 -33.25 10.76 -0.06
CA ALA A 26 -32.52 10.24 -1.21
C ALA A 26 -31.03 10.63 -1.16
N ALA A 27 -30.73 11.89 -0.86
CA ALA A 27 -29.36 12.37 -0.71
C ALA A 27 -28.64 11.68 0.48
N PHE A 28 -29.35 11.47 1.59
CA PHE A 28 -28.81 10.78 2.76
C PHE A 28 -28.48 9.30 2.44
N ILE A 29 -29.37 8.59 1.74
CA ILE A 29 -29.14 7.22 1.27
C ILE A 29 -27.94 7.19 0.30
N ALA A 30 -27.91 8.08 -0.69
CA ALA A 30 -26.80 8.16 -1.65
C ALA A 30 -25.47 8.43 -0.95
N ARG A 31 -25.46 9.29 0.07
CA ARG A 31 -24.26 9.55 0.88
C ARG A 31 -23.86 8.34 1.71
N GLY A 32 -24.82 7.62 2.28
CA GLY A 32 -24.60 6.36 3.00
C GLY A 32 -23.96 5.31 2.12
N VAL A 33 -24.50 5.08 0.91
CA VAL A 33 -23.96 4.13 -0.07
C VAL A 33 -22.54 4.51 -0.51
N THR A 34 -22.32 5.77 -0.90
CA THR A 34 -20.99 6.23 -1.32
C THR A 34 -19.96 6.18 -0.18
N SER A 35 -20.37 6.44 1.06
CA SER A 35 -19.48 6.31 2.21
C SER A 35 -19.12 4.87 2.53
N ALA A 36 -20.00 3.91 2.23
CA ALA A 36 -19.76 2.49 2.48
C ALA A 36 -18.83 1.84 1.43
N ASN A 37 -18.82 2.35 0.20
CA ASN A 37 -18.06 1.76 -0.90
C ASN A 37 -16.58 2.19 -0.95
N GLY A 38 -16.22 3.29 -0.28
CA GLY A 38 -14.86 3.83 -0.35
C GLY A 38 -14.47 4.34 -1.75
N PRO A 39 -13.25 4.87 -1.92
CA PRO A 39 -12.69 5.16 -3.24
C PRO A 39 -12.36 3.86 -3.99
N ASP A 40 -12.20 3.97 -5.31
CA ASP A 40 -11.73 2.87 -6.14
C ASP A 40 -10.34 2.37 -5.69
N LEU A 41 -10.06 1.10 -5.98
CA LEU A 41 -8.78 0.50 -5.67
C LEU A 41 -7.68 1.07 -6.58
N GLU A 42 -6.67 1.64 -5.94
CA GLU A 42 -5.43 2.05 -6.61
C GLU A 42 -4.59 0.87 -7.14
N PRO A 43 -3.67 1.09 -8.11
CA PRO A 43 -2.89 0.02 -8.73
C PRO A 43 -2.11 -0.88 -7.75
N TRP A 44 -1.64 -0.34 -6.62
CA TRP A 44 -0.93 -1.13 -5.60
C TRP A 44 -1.85 -2.02 -4.75
N HIS A 45 -3.17 -1.81 -4.78
CA HIS A 45 -4.12 -2.69 -4.08
C HIS A 45 -4.47 -3.92 -4.90
N THR A 46 -4.31 -3.86 -6.23
CA THR A 46 -4.72 -4.92 -7.15
C THR A 46 -3.55 -5.68 -7.76
N PHE A 47 -2.34 -5.10 -7.71
CA PHE A 47 -1.14 -5.79 -8.14
C PHE A 47 -0.79 -6.94 -7.18
N VAL A 48 -0.82 -8.16 -7.70
CA VAL A 48 -0.36 -9.37 -7.01
C VAL A 48 0.79 -9.95 -7.84
N PRO A 49 2.04 -9.90 -7.35
CA PRO A 49 3.15 -10.51 -8.07
C PRO A 49 3.05 -12.04 -8.00
N ARG A 50 3.66 -12.71 -8.99
CA ARG A 50 3.94 -14.14 -8.87
C ARG A 50 5.18 -14.33 -7.99
N GLU A 51 5.06 -15.12 -6.94
CA GLU A 51 6.19 -15.52 -6.10
C GLU A 51 6.64 -16.95 -6.42
N LEU A 52 7.82 -17.33 -5.94
CA LEU A 52 8.26 -18.72 -6.01
C LEU A 52 7.29 -19.60 -5.22
N THR A 53 6.85 -20.69 -5.83
CA THR A 53 6.21 -21.78 -5.10
C THR A 53 7.22 -22.44 -4.17
N VAL A 54 6.72 -23.19 -3.17
CA VAL A 54 7.57 -23.97 -2.25
C VAL A 54 8.52 -24.91 -3.01
N ALA A 55 8.06 -25.50 -4.12
CA ALA A 55 8.86 -26.40 -4.94
C ALA A 55 9.95 -25.67 -5.75
N GLU A 56 9.65 -24.50 -6.30
CA GLU A 56 10.65 -23.65 -6.98
C GLU A 56 11.66 -23.10 -5.97
N MET A 57 11.21 -22.67 -4.79
CA MET A 57 12.08 -22.19 -3.72
C MET A 57 13.02 -23.30 -3.22
N GLY A 58 12.53 -24.52 -3.07
CA GLY A 58 13.36 -25.68 -2.70
C GLY A 58 14.39 -26.10 -3.76
N GLN A 59 14.26 -25.61 -5.00
CA GLN A 59 15.21 -25.81 -6.09
C GLN A 59 16.07 -24.57 -6.37
N SER A 60 15.81 -23.46 -5.68
CA SER A 60 16.56 -22.22 -5.80
C SER A 60 17.67 -22.13 -4.77
N ASP A 61 18.67 -21.32 -5.06
CA ASP A 61 19.62 -20.81 -4.09
C ASP A 61 19.34 -19.34 -3.79
N TRP A 62 20.26 -18.71 -3.06
CA TRP A 62 20.18 -17.29 -2.72
C TRP A 62 20.19 -16.37 -3.95
N ALA A 63 21.02 -16.68 -4.95
CA ALA A 63 21.09 -15.88 -6.17
C ALA A 63 19.77 -15.98 -6.96
N GLY A 64 19.18 -17.18 -7.04
CA GLY A 64 17.87 -17.38 -7.66
C GLY A 64 16.74 -16.66 -6.92
N TYR A 65 16.79 -16.64 -5.58
CA TYR A 65 15.83 -15.88 -4.77
C TYR A 65 15.93 -14.37 -5.02
N LEU A 66 17.15 -13.81 -5.05
CA LEU A 66 17.37 -12.39 -5.35
C LEU A 66 16.98 -12.03 -6.79
N ALA A 67 17.19 -12.93 -7.75
CA ALA A 67 16.75 -12.75 -9.13
C ALA A 67 15.22 -12.68 -9.24
N GLU A 68 14.50 -13.56 -8.53
CA GLU A 68 13.03 -13.49 -8.47
C GLU A 68 12.55 -12.22 -7.76
N GLU A 69 13.19 -11.82 -6.67
CA GLU A 69 12.89 -10.54 -6.02
C GLU A 69 13.06 -9.37 -7.00
N ALA A 70 14.17 -9.33 -7.75
CA ALA A 70 14.40 -8.30 -8.76
C ALA A 70 13.29 -8.29 -9.83
N ARG A 71 12.84 -9.47 -10.27
CA ARG A 71 11.73 -9.65 -11.22
C ARG A 71 10.43 -9.08 -10.65
N ILE A 72 10.07 -9.43 -9.42
CA ILE A 72 8.87 -8.93 -8.72
C ILE A 72 8.86 -7.40 -8.65
N PHE A 73 9.98 -6.78 -8.27
CA PHE A 73 10.04 -5.32 -8.18
C PHE A 73 10.00 -4.64 -9.55
N ALA A 74 10.53 -5.28 -10.60
CA ALA A 74 10.39 -4.78 -11.97
C ALA A 74 8.92 -4.83 -12.44
N GLU A 75 8.20 -5.92 -12.12
CA GLU A 75 6.76 -6.03 -12.38
C GLU A 75 5.96 -4.98 -11.60
N MET A 76 6.23 -4.81 -10.31
CA MET A 76 5.59 -3.79 -9.48
C MET A 76 5.81 -2.40 -10.06
N LYS A 77 7.02 -2.08 -10.51
CA LYS A 77 7.31 -0.78 -11.15
C LYS A 77 6.43 -0.58 -12.39
N SER A 78 6.38 -1.58 -13.27
CA SER A 78 5.61 -1.53 -14.52
C SER A 78 4.09 -1.46 -14.30
N ALA A 79 3.58 -2.20 -13.31
CA ALA A 79 2.15 -2.29 -13.02
C ALA A 79 1.63 -1.15 -12.13
N VAL A 80 2.47 -0.62 -11.24
CA VAL A 80 2.08 0.36 -10.22
C VAL A 80 2.73 1.72 -10.48
N THR A 81 4.06 1.82 -10.35
CA THR A 81 4.78 3.10 -10.41
C THR A 81 4.58 3.80 -11.76
N ASP A 82 4.69 3.07 -12.86
CA ASP A 82 4.63 3.64 -14.21
C ASP A 82 3.18 3.95 -14.65
N ARG A 83 2.19 3.38 -13.96
CA ARG A 83 0.75 3.56 -14.23
C ARG A 83 0.05 4.40 -13.17
N LEU A 84 0.81 5.09 -12.33
CA LEU A 84 0.25 5.88 -11.23
C LEU A 84 -0.59 7.06 -11.76
N PRO A 85 -1.87 7.19 -11.34
CA PRO A 85 -2.71 8.34 -11.67
C PRO A 85 -2.06 9.65 -11.26
N VAL A 86 -2.35 10.75 -11.97
CA VAL A 86 -1.74 12.06 -11.68
C VAL A 86 -2.03 12.53 -10.25
N LEU A 87 -3.25 12.26 -9.75
CA LEU A 87 -3.65 12.59 -8.37
C LEU A 87 -2.79 11.87 -7.32
N GLU A 88 -2.28 10.69 -7.64
CA GLU A 88 -1.47 9.88 -6.75
C GLU A 88 0.03 10.20 -6.78
N ARG A 89 0.46 11.09 -7.69
CA ARG A 89 1.86 11.55 -7.80
C ARG A 89 2.19 12.61 -6.76
N THR A 90 2.03 12.25 -5.48
CA THR A 90 2.27 13.14 -4.35
C THR A 90 3.69 12.98 -3.79
N PRO A 91 4.26 14.01 -3.11
CA PRO A 91 5.60 13.95 -2.53
C PRO A 91 5.80 12.89 -1.43
N ILE A 92 4.71 12.22 -1.01
CA ILE A 92 4.69 11.21 0.06
C ILE A 92 4.11 9.87 -0.40
N ASN A 93 3.76 9.69 -1.68
CA ASN A 93 3.35 8.38 -2.17
C ASN A 93 4.60 7.54 -2.48
N ARG A 94 4.79 6.41 -1.79
CA ARG A 94 5.98 5.55 -1.94
C ARG A 94 6.11 4.90 -3.32
N TYR A 95 5.04 4.84 -4.10
CA TYR A 95 5.05 4.28 -5.45
C TYR A 95 5.35 5.31 -6.52
N PHE A 96 5.29 6.62 -6.19
CA PHE A 96 5.65 7.68 -7.12
C PHE A 96 7.18 7.88 -7.16
N ALA A 97 7.78 7.72 -8.34
CA ALA A 97 9.23 7.88 -8.51
C ALA A 97 9.77 9.28 -8.11
N GLY A 98 8.93 10.33 -8.18
CA GLY A 98 9.29 11.67 -7.76
C GLY A 98 9.09 11.95 -6.25
N SER A 99 8.65 10.96 -5.48
CA SER A 99 8.39 11.09 -4.04
C SER A 99 9.68 11.16 -3.22
N ARG A 100 9.63 11.86 -2.08
CA ARG A 100 10.75 11.91 -1.11
C ARG A 100 11.00 10.58 -0.43
N ILE A 101 10.00 9.69 -0.43
CA ILE A 101 10.05 8.37 0.19
C ILE A 101 10.04 7.24 -0.85
N TYR A 102 10.37 7.53 -2.11
CA TYR A 102 10.50 6.50 -3.15
C TYR A 102 11.73 5.61 -2.87
N PRO A 103 11.54 4.33 -2.51
CA PRO A 103 12.65 3.54 -1.98
C PRO A 103 13.85 3.35 -2.92
N PRO A 104 13.66 3.13 -4.24
CA PRO A 104 14.78 3.01 -5.18
C PRO A 104 15.64 4.27 -5.33
N ARG A 105 15.27 5.41 -4.73
CA ARG A 105 16.08 6.64 -4.74
C ARG A 105 17.17 6.65 -3.66
N PHE A 106 17.04 5.86 -2.61
CA PHE A 106 18.04 5.82 -1.54
C PHE A 106 19.27 5.03 -1.97
N ALA A 107 20.42 5.30 -1.35
CA ALA A 107 21.66 4.56 -1.62
C ALA A 107 21.51 3.04 -1.40
N GLN A 108 20.62 2.66 -0.48
CA GLN A 108 20.18 1.28 -0.27
C GLN A 108 18.66 1.26 -0.17
N ASP A 109 18.01 0.46 -1.01
CA ASP A 109 16.58 0.18 -0.88
C ASP A 109 16.38 -0.91 0.17
N TRP A 110 16.04 -0.47 1.39
CA TRP A 110 15.80 -1.38 2.50
C TRP A 110 14.50 -2.17 2.39
N ASN A 111 13.64 -1.95 1.38
CA ASN A 111 12.50 -2.85 1.13
C ASN A 111 12.91 -4.12 0.38
N ARG A 112 14.17 -4.22 -0.04
CA ARG A 112 14.75 -5.42 -0.65
C ARG A 112 15.44 -6.28 0.39
N SER A 113 15.73 -7.51 0.01
CA SER A 113 16.60 -8.38 0.77
C SER A 113 18.02 -7.82 0.83
N PHE A 114 18.74 -8.05 1.92
CA PHE A 114 20.05 -7.46 2.16
C PHE A 114 20.96 -8.37 2.99
N GLU A 115 22.26 -8.15 2.88
CA GLU A 115 23.29 -8.77 3.72
C GLU A 115 24.12 -7.70 4.43
N ILE A 116 24.48 -7.97 5.68
CA ILE A 116 25.42 -7.16 6.46
C ILE A 116 26.51 -8.09 6.98
N ALA A 117 27.70 -8.01 6.36
CA ALA A 117 28.86 -8.75 6.81
C ALA A 117 29.42 -8.16 8.12
N PRO A 118 29.95 -8.98 9.03
CA PRO A 118 30.73 -8.49 10.17
C PRO A 118 32.08 -7.90 9.68
N GLU A 119 32.62 -6.93 10.41
CA GLU A 119 33.98 -6.40 10.12
C GLU A 119 35.10 -7.40 10.48
N GLY A 120 34.84 -8.27 11.46
CA GLY A 120 35.76 -9.30 11.94
C GLY A 120 35.42 -10.71 11.45
N PRO A 121 35.99 -11.76 12.07
CA PRO A 121 35.71 -13.14 11.70
C PRO A 121 34.22 -13.47 11.77
N THR A 122 33.70 -14.16 10.76
CA THR A 122 32.32 -14.65 10.75
C THR A 122 32.17 -15.82 11.72
N VAL A 123 31.38 -15.63 12.79
CA VAL A 123 31.12 -16.66 13.82
C VAL A 123 29.83 -17.43 13.58
N GLY A 124 29.00 -16.98 12.63
CA GLY A 124 27.74 -17.63 12.26
C GLY A 124 26.91 -16.77 11.31
N ALA A 125 25.67 -17.21 11.04
CA ALA A 125 24.69 -16.45 10.26
C ALA A 125 23.42 -16.20 11.08
N ALA A 126 22.82 -15.02 10.91
CA ALA A 126 21.54 -14.65 11.51
C ALA A 126 20.59 -14.20 10.41
N VAL A 127 19.43 -14.86 10.31
CA VAL A 127 18.43 -14.60 9.27
C VAL A 127 17.24 -13.85 9.86
N PHE A 128 16.86 -12.75 9.24
CA PHE A 128 15.77 -11.87 9.64
C PHE A 128 14.73 -11.81 8.53
N LEU A 129 13.46 -12.08 8.85
CA LEU A 129 12.36 -12.03 7.88
C LEU A 129 11.62 -10.70 8.01
N HIS A 130 11.64 -9.87 6.97
CA HIS A 130 10.93 -8.59 6.91
C HIS A 130 9.90 -8.61 5.78
N GLY A 131 8.98 -7.64 5.72
CA GLY A 131 7.95 -7.59 4.67
C GLY A 131 6.64 -6.92 5.11
N LEU A 132 6.40 -6.84 6.43
CA LEU A 132 5.28 -6.05 6.98
C LEU A 132 5.65 -4.57 7.14
N THR A 133 4.66 -3.69 7.22
CA THR A 133 4.85 -2.24 7.37
C THR A 133 5.91 -1.91 8.43
N ASP A 134 6.95 -1.16 8.03
CA ASP A 134 8.10 -0.71 8.85
C ASP A 134 9.11 -1.79 9.32
N SER A 135 8.86 -3.07 9.03
CA SER A 135 9.75 -4.20 9.35
C SER A 135 11.20 -4.03 8.91
N PRO A 136 11.52 -3.56 7.68
CA PRO A 136 12.91 -3.48 7.27
C PRO A 136 13.74 -2.54 8.14
N TYR A 137 13.15 -1.49 8.71
CA TYR A 137 13.90 -0.54 9.54
C TYR A 137 14.22 -1.10 10.91
N SER A 138 13.25 -1.74 11.56
CA SER A 138 13.43 -2.42 12.85
C SER A 138 14.42 -3.57 12.73
N LEU A 139 14.24 -4.43 11.72
CA LEU A 139 15.11 -5.58 11.51
C LEU A 139 16.51 -5.20 11.03
N ARG A 140 16.66 -4.10 10.29
CA ARG A 140 17.99 -3.55 9.98
C ARG A 140 18.76 -3.17 11.25
N HIS A 141 18.11 -2.59 12.26
CA HIS A 141 18.79 -2.24 13.50
C HIS A 141 19.28 -3.49 14.23
N VAL A 142 18.44 -4.54 14.32
CA VAL A 142 18.81 -5.82 14.91
C VAL A 142 19.90 -6.52 14.10
N ALA A 143 19.80 -6.55 12.78
CA ALA A 143 20.80 -7.14 11.89
C ALA A 143 22.18 -6.49 12.05
N ARG A 144 22.24 -5.15 12.18
CA ARG A 144 23.51 -4.47 12.48
C ARG A 144 24.10 -4.88 13.82
N ARG A 145 23.25 -5.12 14.82
CA ARG A 145 23.72 -5.60 16.13
C ARG A 145 24.32 -7.00 16.03
N TYR A 146 23.72 -7.90 15.27
CA TYR A 146 24.25 -9.25 15.05
C TYR A 146 25.54 -9.23 14.22
N SER A 147 25.63 -8.40 13.18
CA SER A 147 26.87 -8.16 12.44
C SER A 147 27.99 -7.66 13.35
N ALA A 148 27.71 -6.72 14.27
CA ALA A 148 28.69 -6.27 15.27
C ALA A 148 29.14 -7.36 16.26
N LEU A 149 28.37 -8.46 16.39
CA LEU A 149 28.71 -9.63 17.19
C LEU A 149 29.41 -10.73 16.37
N GLY A 150 29.71 -10.49 15.09
CA GLY A 150 30.41 -11.43 14.21
C GLY A 150 29.49 -12.27 13.32
N TYR A 151 28.18 -12.03 13.29
CA TYR A 151 27.26 -12.81 12.45
C TYR A 151 27.06 -12.20 11.08
N LEU A 152 27.15 -12.99 10.01
CA LEU A 152 26.60 -12.61 8.72
C LEU A 152 25.09 -12.44 8.87
N SER A 153 24.61 -11.20 8.74
CA SER A 153 23.21 -10.88 8.98
C SER A 153 22.47 -10.76 7.66
N ILE A 154 21.46 -11.60 7.43
CA ILE A 154 20.71 -11.71 6.18
C ILE A 154 19.27 -11.28 6.43
N GLY A 155 18.84 -10.19 5.80
CA GLY A 155 17.44 -9.74 5.80
C GLY A 155 16.72 -10.24 4.56
N ILE A 156 15.72 -11.10 4.72
CA ILE A 156 14.91 -11.67 3.63
C ILE A 156 13.57 -10.93 3.58
N ARG A 157 13.17 -10.48 2.38
CA ARG A 157 11.87 -9.84 2.13
C ARG A 157 10.79 -10.88 1.79
N LEU A 158 9.84 -11.08 2.69
CA LEU A 158 8.58 -11.78 2.41
C LEU A 158 7.74 -10.95 1.44
#